data_AF-A0AAV4FCI4-F1
#
_entry.id   AF-A0AAV4FCI4-F1
#
_cell.length_a   1.000
_cell.length_b   1.000
_cell.length_c   1.000
_cell.angle_alpha   90.00
_cell.angle_beta   90.00
_cell.angle_gamma   90.00
#
_symmetry.space_group_name_H-M   'P 1'
#
loop_
_entity.id
_entity.type
_entity.pdbx_description
1 polymer ?
#
loop_
_entity_poly.entity_id
_entity_poly.type
_entity_poly.pdbx_seq_one_letter_code
_entity_poly.pdbx_strand_id
1 'polypeptide(L)'
;RLTASLVQEFLEFFNLEFTLAVFKPESGVNDKEKRSELLKQLNIPSSGAPPSGPLLTSLLHANSAAKHSSSLGSGDGVNVAKLKSHRVNTYMLFIF
;
A
#
# COMPACT_ATOMS: atom_id res chain seq x y z
N ARG A 1 19.13 -10.30 6.05
CA ARG A 1 19.33 -10.56 4.59
C ARG A 1 18.16 -10.01 3.79
N LEU A 2 16.93 -10.52 3.99
CA LEU A 2 15.71 -10.01 3.32
C LEU A 2 15.59 -8.48 3.23
N THR A 3 15.76 -7.75 4.35
CA THR A 3 15.70 -6.26 4.34
C THR A 3 16.69 -5.64 3.36
N ALA A 4 17.93 -6.12 3.34
CA ALA A 4 18.97 -5.59 2.46
C ALA A 4 18.68 -5.95 0.99
N SER A 5 18.15 -7.15 0.72
CA SER A 5 17.70 -7.55 -0.61
C SER A 5 16.51 -6.72 -1.12
N LEU A 6 15.60 -6.30 -0.23
CA LEU A 6 14.51 -5.37 -0.57
C LEU A 6 15.01 -3.95 -0.86
N VAL A 7 16.00 -3.48 -0.09
CA VAL A 7 16.66 -2.20 -0.37
C VAL A 7 17.39 -2.27 -1.71
N GLN A 8 18.11 -3.36 -1.99
CA GLN A 8 18.76 -3.57 -3.28
C GLN A 8 17.75 -3.53 -4.44
N GLU A 9 16.63 -4.23 -4.34
CA GLU A 9 15.57 -4.22 -5.35
C GLU A 9 14.98 -2.82 -5.56
N PHE A 10 14.79 -2.05 -4.49
CA PHE A 10 14.33 -0.66 -4.56
C PHE A 10 15.34 0.23 -5.31
N LEU A 11 16.63 0.11 -4.98
CA LEU A 11 17.69 0.89 -5.64
C LEU A 11 17.78 0.57 -7.13
N GLU A 12 17.66 -0.72 -7.49
CA GLU A 12 17.63 -1.17 -8.87
C GLU A 12 16.38 -0.70 -9.62
N PHE A 13 15.21 -0.71 -8.98
CA PHE A 13 13.95 -0.24 -9.57
C PHE A 13 14.01 1.24 -9.98
N PHE A 14 14.68 2.08 -9.18
CA PHE A 14 14.86 3.51 -9.45
C PHE A 14 16.16 3.85 -10.19
N ASN A 15 16.92 2.84 -10.64
CA ASN A 15 18.20 3.04 -11.35
C ASN A 15 19.21 3.88 -10.55
N LEU A 16 19.29 3.66 -9.23
CA LEU A 16 20.19 4.37 -8.32
C LEU A 16 21.57 3.71 -8.28
N GLU A 17 22.24 3.65 -9.43
CA GLU A 17 23.47 2.88 -9.64
C GLU A 17 24.63 3.28 -8.70
N PHE A 18 24.80 4.58 -8.43
CA PHE A 18 25.86 5.05 -7.53
C PHE A 18 25.61 4.60 -6.09
N THR A 19 24.37 4.73 -5.62
CA THR A 19 23.97 4.24 -4.30
C THR A 19 24.09 2.73 -4.24
N LEU A 20 23.72 2.02 -5.30
CA LEU A 20 23.83 0.56 -5.39
C LEU A 20 25.28 0.07 -5.33
N ALA A 21 26.20 0.78 -6.01
CA ALA A 21 27.62 0.46 -6.03
C ALA A 21 28.28 0.58 -4.65
N VAL A 22 27.83 1.54 -3.82
CA VAL A 22 28.26 1.65 -2.42
C VAL A 22 27.49 0.66 -1.53
N PHE A 23 26.21 0.47 -1.79
CA PHE A 23 25.36 -0.37 -0.95
C PHE A 23 25.77 -1.85 -0.98
N LYS A 24 26.07 -2.44 -2.14
CA LYS A 24 26.43 -3.86 -2.28
C LYS A 24 27.61 -4.28 -1.37
N PRO A 25 28.79 -3.61 -1.42
CA PRO A 25 29.91 -3.96 -0.56
C PRO A 25 29.62 -3.70 0.93
N GLU A 26 28.93 -2.61 1.28
CA GLU A 26 28.63 -2.24 2.67
C GLU A 26 27.55 -3.14 3.33
N SER A 27 26.63 -3.69 2.53
CA SER A 27 25.53 -4.53 3.01
C SER A 27 25.81 -6.03 2.96
N GLY A 28 26.88 -6.46 2.26
CA GLY A 28 27.22 -7.86 2.05
C GLY A 28 26.23 -8.62 1.16
N VAL A 29 25.37 -7.91 0.42
CA VAL A 29 24.43 -8.50 -0.56
C VAL A 29 25.01 -8.29 -1.96
N ASN A 30 25.78 -9.29 -2.42
CA ASN A 30 26.44 -9.23 -3.71
C ASN A 30 25.54 -9.73 -4.85
N ASP A 31 24.72 -10.75 -4.55
CA ASP A 31 23.85 -11.40 -5.53
C ASP A 31 22.43 -10.84 -5.47
N LYS A 32 21.90 -10.51 -6.63
CA LYS A 32 20.50 -10.09 -6.78
C LYS A 32 19.57 -11.29 -6.58
N GLU A 33 18.76 -11.25 -5.52
CA GLU A 33 17.65 -12.18 -5.34
C GLU A 33 16.55 -11.92 -6.38
N LYS A 34 15.94 -13.00 -6.89
CA LYS A 34 14.79 -12.88 -7.82
C LYS A 34 13.60 -12.27 -7.08
N ARG A 35 12.86 -11.37 -7.75
CA ARG A 35 11.63 -10.76 -7.22
C ARG A 35 10.63 -11.80 -6.69
N SER A 36 10.52 -12.95 -7.38
CA SER A 36 9.66 -14.06 -6.97
C SER A 36 10.06 -14.70 -5.63
N GLU A 37 11.37 -14.77 -5.36
CA GLU A 37 11.88 -15.33 -4.10
C GLU A 37 11.62 -14.37 -2.94
N LEU A 38 11.81 -13.07 -3.16
CA LEU A 38 11.48 -12.03 -2.19
C LEU A 38 9.99 -12.02 -1.84
N LEU A 39 9.11 -12.16 -2.84
CA LEU A 39 7.66 -12.26 -2.62
C LEU A 39 7.27 -13.46 -1.77
N LYS A 40 7.89 -14.61 -2.03
CA LYS A 40 7.70 -15.83 -1.23
C LYS A 40 8.17 -15.63 0.21
N GLN A 41 9.34 -15.01 0.41
CA GLN A 41 9.83 -14.68 1.76
C GLN A 41 8.92 -13.69 2.51
N LEU A 42 8.23 -12.80 1.78
CA LEU A 42 7.27 -11.84 2.34
C LEU A 42 5.85 -12.40 2.52
N ASN A 43 5.59 -13.64 2.09
CA ASN A 43 4.24 -14.21 2.03
C ASN A 43 3.24 -13.34 1.24
N ILE A 44 3.72 -12.61 0.22
CA ILE A 44 2.89 -11.81 -0.67
C ILE A 44 2.62 -12.63 -1.94
N PRO A 45 1.35 -12.83 -2.34
CA PRO A 45 1.04 -13.52 -3.59
C PRO A 45 1.59 -12.72 -4.77
N SER A 46 1.98 -13.39 -5.85
CA SER A 46 2.55 -12.71 -7.03
C SER A 46 1.60 -11.69 -7.68
N SER A 47 0.29 -11.80 -7.46
CA SER A 47 -0.72 -10.82 -7.87
C SER A 47 -0.77 -9.57 -6.98
N GLY A 48 -0.24 -9.65 -5.76
CA GLY A 48 -0.30 -8.58 -4.75
C GLY A 48 0.80 -7.54 -4.86
N ALA A 49 1.81 -7.76 -5.70
CA ALA A 49 2.88 -6.80 -5.92
C ALA A 49 2.76 -6.13 -7.30
N PRO A 50 2.66 -4.80 -7.36
CA PRO A 50 2.57 -4.10 -8.62
C PRO A 50 3.85 -4.33 -9.43
N PRO A 51 3.75 -4.60 -10.74
CA PRO A 51 4.93 -4.70 -11.60
C PRO A 51 5.61 -3.34 -11.80
N SER A 52 4.87 -2.25 -11.56
CA SER A 52 5.29 -0.86 -11.75
C SER A 52 5.83 -0.19 -10.48
N GLY A 53 6.22 -0.95 -9.45
CA GLY A 53 6.71 -0.38 -8.20
C GLY A 53 7.66 -1.31 -7.43
N PRO A 54 8.48 -0.76 -6.52
CA PRO A 54 9.38 -1.57 -5.70
C PRO A 54 8.57 -2.38 -4.68
N LEU A 55 9.07 -3.55 -4.29
CA LEU A 55 8.36 -4.48 -3.40
C LEU A 55 8.03 -3.87 -2.04
N LEU A 56 8.84 -2.92 -1.56
CA LEU A 56 8.58 -2.19 -0.33
C LEU A 56 7.18 -1.52 -0.30
N THR A 57 6.66 -1.08 -1.44
CA THR A 57 5.30 -0.51 -1.52
C THR A 57 4.22 -1.54 -1.20
N SER A 58 4.43 -2.79 -1.62
CA SER A 58 3.48 -3.89 -1.38
C SER A 58 3.35 -4.19 0.11
N LEU A 59 4.45 -4.09 0.85
CA LEU A 59 4.46 -4.27 2.30
C LEU A 59 3.70 -3.17 3.04
N LEU A 60 3.88 -1.92 2.62
CA LEU A 60 3.16 -0.79 3.19
C LEU A 60 1.64 -0.92 2.96
N HIS A 61 1.23 -1.36 1.78
CA HIS A 61 -0.17 -1.60 1.46
C HIS A 61 -0.77 -2.81 2.21
N ALA A 62 -0.04 -3.92 2.30
CA ALA A 62 -0.49 -5.12 3.02
C ALA A 62 -0.73 -4.82 4.52
N ASN A 63 0.16 -4.05 5.15
CA ASN A 63 0.01 -3.69 6.56
C ASN A 63 -1.10 -2.64 6.79
N SER A 64 -1.35 -1.77 5.81
CA SER A 64 -2.44 -0.78 5.89
C SER A 64 -3.82 -1.43 5.71
N ALA A 65 -3.95 -2.41 4.81
CA ALA A 65 -5.17 -3.18 4.63
C ALA A 65 -5.53 -3.99 5.89
N ALA A 66 -4.53 -4.54 6.59
CA ALA A 66 -4.72 -5.23 7.87
C ALA A 66 -5.16 -4.31 9.01
N LYS A 67 -4.75 -3.03 9.00
CA LYS A 67 -5.20 -2.04 10.00
C LYS A 67 -6.61 -1.51 9.74
N HIS A 68 -7.07 -1.50 8.50
CA HIS A 68 -8.40 -0.99 8.15
C HIS A 68 -9.52 -2.03 8.37
N SER A 69 -9.18 -3.28 8.68
CA SER A 69 -10.14 -4.36 8.98
C SER A 69 -10.37 -4.64 10.47
N SER A 70 -9.65 -3.97 11.39
CA SER A 70 -9.76 -4.21 12.84
C SER A 70 -10.48 -3.10 13.64
N SER A 71 -11.31 -2.27 13.00
CA SER A 71 -12.14 -1.28 13.69
C SER A 71 -13.52 -1.13 13.03
N LEU A 72 -14.31 -2.20 13.03
CA LEU A 72 -15.75 -2.15 12.76
C LEU A 72 -16.45 -3.11 13.74
N GLY A 73 -17.03 -2.52 14.79
CA GLY A 73 -17.85 -3.17 15.83
C GLY A 73 -17.41 -2.69 17.22
N SER A 74 -18.25 -2.25 18.14
CA SER A 74 -19.71 -2.11 18.21
C SER A 74 -19.97 -1.22 19.44
N GLY A 75 -20.96 -0.33 19.42
CA GLY A 75 -21.28 0.54 20.56
C GLY A 75 -22.56 1.34 20.35
N ASP A 76 -23.65 0.82 20.91
CA ASP A 76 -25.03 1.28 20.88
C ASP A 76 -25.26 2.79 20.77
N GLY A 77 -25.80 3.22 19.63
CA GLY A 77 -26.44 4.52 19.46
C GLY A 77 -27.95 4.39 19.62
N VAL A 78 -28.43 4.71 20.82
CA VAL A 78 -29.84 4.91 21.16
C VAL A 78 -30.63 5.62 20.05
N ASN A 79 -31.79 5.06 19.70
CA ASN A 79 -32.70 5.62 18.70
C ASN A 79 -33.30 6.94 19.21
N VAL A 80 -32.66 8.07 18.91
CA VAL A 80 -33.25 9.40 19.13
C VAL A 80 -34.07 9.76 17.90
N ALA A 81 -35.36 9.95 18.15
CA ALA A 81 -36.40 10.17 17.17
C ALA A 81 -36.12 11.37 16.23
N LYS A 82 -36.36 11.12 14.94
CA LYS A 82 -37.11 11.96 13.99
C LYS A 82 -36.91 13.48 14.07
N LEU A 83 -36.04 14.01 13.22
CA LEU A 83 -36.17 15.38 12.70
C LEU A 83 -36.38 15.35 11.18
N LYS A 84 -37.57 15.75 10.76
CA LYS A 84 -38.00 15.88 9.36
C LYS A 84 -37.35 17.13 8.78
N SER A 85 -36.20 16.99 8.10
CA SER A 85 -35.58 18.12 7.39
C SER A 85 -36.20 18.26 5.99
N HIS A 86 -37.16 19.18 5.88
CA HIS A 86 -37.64 19.70 4.61
C HIS A 86 -36.50 20.47 3.92
N ARG A 87 -35.93 19.91 2.87
CA ARG A 87 -35.33 20.71 1.79
C ARG A 87 -36.15 20.46 0.53
N VAL A 88 -37.06 21.39 0.26
CA VAL A 88 -37.70 21.56 -1.05
C VAL A 88 -36.60 21.69 -2.10
N ASN A 89 -36.60 20.73 -3.02
CA ASN A 89 -35.70 20.68 -4.15
C ASN A 89 -36.35 21.50 -5.27
N THR A 90 -36.16 22.83 -5.25
CA THR A 90 -36.69 23.70 -6.32
C THR A 90 -35.61 23.86 -7.39
N TYR A 91 -35.55 22.89 -8.29
CA TYR A 91 -35.02 23.09 -9.64
C TYR A 91 -36.20 22.97 -10.62
N MET A 92 -36.68 24.11 -11.09
CA MET A 92 -37.56 24.32 -12.24
C MET A 92 -37.24 25.74 -12.72
N LEU A 93 -36.40 25.92 -13.74
CA LEU A 93 -36.75 26.16 -15.17
C LEU A 93 -37.71 27.37 -15.29
N PHE A 94 -37.43 28.46 -16.00
CA PHE A 94 -37.36 28.63 -17.47
C PHE A 94 -36.62 29.96 -17.76
N ILE A 95 -35.63 29.99 -18.67
CA ILE A 95 -35.72 30.56 -20.04
C ILE A 95 -36.72 31.71 -20.16
N PHE A 96 -36.21 32.96 -20.19
CA PHE A 96 -36.17 33.86 -21.36
C PHE A 96 -35.17 34.99 -21.07
#